data_AF-A0A2V7V9M4-F1
#
_entry.id   AF-A0A2V7V9M4-F1
#
_cell.length_a   1.000
_cell.length_b   1.000
_cell.length_c   1.000
_cell.angle_alpha   90.00
_cell.angle_beta   90.00
_cell.angle_gamma   90.00
#
_symmetry.space_group_name_H-M   'P 1'
#
loop_
_entity.id
_entity.type
_entity.pdbx_description
1 polymer ?
#
loop_
_entity_poly.entity_id
_entity_poly.type
_entity_poly.pdbx_seq_one_letter_code
_entity_poly.pdbx_strand_id
1 'polypeptide(L)'
;IRAKIVATREGGMITGEERLREYLGGLYGDVNGYDGRPTASQAARAEALARELEDVIREFNQLTAQRLPAVNRGLAAKHLEPVRVVSEADWQTRNAGEGAPPPAQSERRID
;
A
#
# COMPACT_ATOMS: atom_id res chain seq x y z
N ILE A 1 5.77 -4.57 -10.73
CA ILE A 1 4.83 -4.21 -9.64
C ILE A 1 5.54 -3.84 -8.34
N ARG A 2 6.21 -4.74 -7.59
CA ARG A 2 6.82 -4.42 -6.27
C ARG A 2 7.73 -3.18 -6.28
N ALA A 3 8.60 -3.06 -7.27
CA ALA A 3 9.52 -1.93 -7.41
C ALA A 3 8.85 -0.59 -7.73
N LYS A 4 7.53 -0.55 -7.97
CA LYS A 4 6.74 0.69 -8.04
C LYS A 4 6.30 1.18 -6.66
N ILE A 5 6.20 0.27 -5.69
CA ILE A 5 5.68 0.55 -4.34
C ILE A 5 6.80 0.92 -3.38
N VAL A 6 7.89 0.15 -3.40
CA VAL A 6 8.99 0.24 -2.43
C VAL A 6 10.33 0.18 -3.15
N ALA A 7 11.33 0.90 -2.63
CA ALA A 7 12.71 0.76 -3.04
C ALA A 7 13.17 -0.70 -2.91
N THR A 8 13.76 -1.27 -3.97
CA THR A 8 14.17 -2.69 -3.97
C THR A 8 15.68 -2.91 -4.03
N ARG A 9 16.47 -1.84 -4.17
CA ARG A 9 17.93 -1.91 -4.15
C ARG A 9 18.46 -1.90 -2.71
N GLU A 10 19.61 -2.54 -2.52
CA GLU A 10 20.34 -2.49 -1.25
C GLU A 10 20.65 -1.03 -0.92
N GLY A 11 20.24 -0.60 0.28
CA GLY A 11 20.38 0.78 0.71
C GLY A 11 19.31 1.74 0.20
N GLY A 12 18.07 1.32 -0.11
CA GLY A 12 16.94 2.16 -0.57
C GLY A 12 17.08 3.69 -0.38
N MET A 13 16.96 4.19 0.86
CA MET A 13 17.11 5.63 1.17
C MET A 13 18.51 6.20 0.88
N ILE A 14 19.56 5.40 1.05
CA ILE A 14 20.97 5.77 0.80
C ILE A 14 21.22 5.90 -0.71
N THR A 15 20.57 5.09 -1.54
CA THR A 15 20.69 5.12 -3.00
C THR A 15 19.83 6.19 -3.67
N GLY A 16 18.97 6.88 -2.90
CA GLY A 16 18.04 7.89 -3.42
C GLY A 16 16.88 7.32 -4.24
N GLU A 17 16.62 6.01 -4.14
CA GLU A 17 15.50 5.39 -4.84
C GLU A 17 14.20 5.61 -4.07
N GLU A 18 13.46 6.67 -4.39
CA GLU A 18 12.12 6.89 -3.84
C GLU A 18 11.03 6.23 -4.69
N ARG A 19 10.06 5.60 -4.04
CA ARG A 19 8.86 5.01 -4.64
C ARG A 19 7.62 5.50 -3.91
N LEU A 20 6.45 4.96 -4.28
CA LEU A 20 5.16 5.40 -3.75
C LEU A 20 5.14 5.49 -2.23
N ARG A 21 5.76 4.53 -1.53
CA ARG A 21 5.86 4.56 -0.06
C ARG A 21 6.68 5.73 0.44
N GLU A 22 7.86 5.97 -0.13
CA GLU A 22 8.76 7.04 0.27
C GLU A 22 8.14 8.42 -0.05
N TYR A 23 7.54 8.58 -1.23
CA TYR A 23 6.83 9.80 -1.61
C TYR A 23 5.61 10.09 -0.72
N LEU A 24 4.88 9.04 -0.31
CA LEU A 24 3.77 9.18 0.62
C LEU A 24 4.26 9.58 2.02
N GLY A 25 5.36 8.98 2.48
CA GLY A 25 6.02 9.36 3.74
C GLY A 25 6.51 10.81 3.72
N GLY A 26 7.10 11.25 2.60
CA GLY A 26 7.50 12.63 2.37
C GLY A 26 6.31 13.59 2.43
N LEU A 27 5.21 13.30 1.72
CA LEU A 27 4.00 14.12 1.78
C LEU A 27 3.42 14.20 3.20
N TYR A 28 3.41 13.09 3.95
CA TYR A 28 3.00 13.09 5.35
C TYR A 28 3.88 14.02 6.20
N GLY A 29 5.21 13.99 5.99
CA GLY A 29 6.15 14.91 6.64
C GLY A 29 5.88 16.38 6.26
N ASP A 30 5.70 16.66 4.98
CA ASP A 30 5.44 17.99 4.45
C ASP A 30 4.15 18.59 5.04
N VAL A 31 3.10 17.78 5.16
CA VAL A 31 1.81 18.22 5.74
C VAL A 31 1.93 18.45 7.24
N ASN A 32 2.54 17.53 7.98
CA ASN A 32 2.70 17.70 9.44
C ASN A 32 3.66 18.82 9.82
N GLY A 33 4.64 19.12 8.97
CA GLY A 33 5.58 20.22 9.18
C GLY A 33 5.03 21.60 8.81
N TYR A 34 3.78 21.68 8.31
CA TYR A 34 3.15 22.93 7.93
C TYR A 34 2.08 23.35 8.95
N ASP A 35 2.27 24.50 9.59
CA ASP A 35 1.39 25.01 10.67
C ASP A 35 0.01 25.52 10.17
N GLY A 36 -0.28 25.36 8.88
CA GLY A 36 -1.53 25.76 8.25
C GLY A 36 -2.32 24.58 7.70
N ARG A 37 -3.49 24.87 7.10
CA ARG A 37 -4.21 23.86 6.31
C ARG A 37 -3.33 23.38 5.15
N PRO A 38 -3.44 22.11 4.72
CA PRO A 38 -2.65 21.62 3.59
C PRO A 38 -2.74 22.56 2.38
N THR A 39 -1.59 22.83 1.77
CA THR A 39 -1.51 23.70 0.59
C THR A 39 -2.16 23.02 -0.62
N ALA A 40 -2.51 23.81 -1.64
CA ALA A 40 -3.05 23.26 -2.89
C ALA A 40 -2.08 22.26 -3.55
N SER A 41 -0.77 22.47 -3.44
CA SER A 41 0.23 21.55 -3.98
C SER A 41 0.30 20.24 -3.17
N GLN A 42 0.18 20.30 -1.84
CA GLN A 42 0.11 19.09 -0.99
C GLN A 42 -1.15 18.27 -1.30
N ALA A 43 -2.31 18.93 -1.47
CA ALA A 43 -3.55 18.26 -1.85
C ALA A 43 -3.45 17.60 -3.24
N ALA A 44 -2.94 18.32 -4.24
CA ALA A 44 -2.73 17.78 -5.58
C ALA A 44 -1.75 16.59 -5.59
N ARG A 45 -0.71 16.64 -4.75
CA ARG A 45 0.23 15.53 -4.58
C ARG A 45 -0.44 14.31 -3.95
N ALA A 46 -1.32 14.50 -2.97
CA ALA A 46 -2.09 13.40 -2.39
C ALA A 46 -2.96 12.70 -3.44
N GLU A 47 -3.67 13.47 -4.27
CA GLU A 47 -4.49 12.94 -5.36
C GLU A 47 -3.66 12.17 -6.40
N ALA A 48 -2.49 12.70 -6.78
CA ALA A 48 -1.60 12.04 -7.72
C ALA A 48 -1.10 10.70 -7.17
N LEU A 49 -0.63 10.66 -5.92
CA LEU A 49 -0.15 9.44 -5.27
C LEU A 49 -1.28 8.40 -5.10
N ALA A 50 -2.50 8.84 -4.80
CA ALA A 50 -3.67 7.96 -4.73
C ALA A 50 -3.93 7.27 -6.07
N ARG A 51 -3.91 8.01 -7.18
CA ARG A 51 -4.07 7.45 -8.53
C ARG A 51 -2.95 6.47 -8.89
N GLU A 52 -1.70 6.81 -8.58
CA GLU A 52 -0.58 5.91 -8.82
C GLU A 52 -0.70 4.61 -8.01
N LEU A 53 -1.19 4.68 -6.77
CA LEU A 53 -1.46 3.49 -5.96
C LEU A 53 -2.60 2.64 -6.58
N GLU A 54 -3.68 3.27 -7.04
CA GLU A 54 -4.78 2.58 -7.71
C GLU A 54 -4.30 1.87 -8.99
N ASP A 55 -3.44 2.51 -9.78
CA ASP A 55 -2.84 1.91 -10.98
C ASP A 55 -2.08 0.63 -10.63
N VAL A 56 -1.28 0.65 -9.56
CA VAL A 56 -0.53 -0.50 -9.07
C VAL A 56 -1.45 -1.61 -8.57
N ILE A 57 -2.52 -1.27 -7.84
CA ILE A 57 -3.53 -2.23 -7.39
C ILE A 57 -4.19 -2.91 -8.60
N ARG A 58 -4.57 -2.14 -9.63
CA ARG A 58 -5.16 -2.69 -10.86
C ARG A 58 -4.19 -3.62 -11.59
N GLU A 59 -2.93 -3.23 -11.73
CA GLU A 59 -1.90 -4.07 -12.37
C GLU A 59 -1.70 -5.40 -11.61
N PHE A 60 -1.69 -5.35 -10.27
CA PHE A 60 -1.59 -6.55 -9.43
C PHE A 60 -2.80 -7.48 -9.59
N ASN A 61 -4.01 -6.92 -9.55
CA ASN A 61 -5.25 -7.68 -9.73
C ASN A 61 -5.31 -8.33 -11.11
N GLN A 62 -4.90 -7.61 -12.15
CA GLN A 62 -4.81 -8.17 -13.51
C GLN A 62 -3.79 -9.31 -13.59
N LEU A 63 -2.58 -9.12 -13.04
CA LEU A 63 -1.54 -10.14 -13.04
C LEU A 63 -2.00 -11.43 -12.34
N THR A 64 -2.57 -11.29 -11.15
CA THR A 64 -3.02 -12.44 -10.34
C THR A 64 -4.18 -13.16 -11.01
N ALA A 65 -5.19 -12.43 -11.50
CA ALA A 65 -6.30 -13.03 -12.25
C ALA A 65 -5.84 -13.83 -13.48
N GLN A 66 -4.83 -13.34 -14.20
CA GLN A 66 -4.33 -14.00 -15.41
C GLN A 66 -3.43 -15.21 -15.14
N ARG A 67 -2.56 -15.12 -14.12
CA ARG A 67 -1.48 -16.11 -13.91
C ARG A 67 -1.79 -17.15 -12.85
N LEU A 68 -2.46 -16.76 -11.78
CA LEU A 68 -2.65 -17.61 -10.60
C LEU A 68 -3.47 -18.88 -10.89
N PRO A 69 -4.50 -18.87 -11.76
CA PRO A 69 -5.23 -20.11 -12.09
C PRO A 69 -4.34 -21.20 -12.70
N ALA A 70 -3.42 -20.83 -13.60
CA ALA A 70 -2.52 -21.79 -14.23
C ALA A 70 -1.49 -22.34 -13.23
N VAL A 71 -0.94 -21.47 -12.39
CA VAL A 71 -0.02 -21.87 -11.30
C VAL A 71 -0.71 -22.84 -10.34
N ASN A 72 -1.93 -22.51 -9.89
CA ASN A 72 -2.69 -23.34 -8.95
C ASN A 72 -3.10 -24.69 -9.54
N ARG A 73 -3.37 -24.79 -10.86
CA ARG A 73 -3.53 -26.10 -11.53
C ARG A 73 -2.24 -26.94 -11.46
N GLY A 74 -1.08 -26.31 -11.67
CA GLY A 74 0.22 -26.98 -11.55
C GLY A 74 0.52 -27.46 -10.14
N LEU A 75 0.13 -26.68 -9.11
CA LEU A 75 0.24 -27.07 -7.70
C LEU A 75 -0.71 -28.23 -7.36
N ALA A 76 -1.96 -28.17 -7.82
CA ALA A 76 -2.95 -29.23 -7.60
C ALA A 76 -2.50 -30.56 -8.22
N ALA A 77 -1.92 -30.55 -9.42
CA ALA A 77 -1.37 -31.75 -10.06
C ALA A 77 -0.21 -32.39 -9.26
N LYS A 78 0.40 -31.64 -8.34
CA LYS A 78 1.44 -32.11 -7.41
C LYS A 78 0.92 -32.32 -5.99
N HIS A 79 -0.39 -32.27 -5.77
CA HIS A 79 -1.03 -32.34 -4.44
C HIS A 79 -0.52 -31.27 -3.45
N LEU A 80 -0.19 -30.08 -3.96
CA LEU A 80 0.23 -28.93 -3.15
C LEU A 80 -0.91 -27.93 -2.97
N GLU A 81 -0.88 -27.20 -1.85
CA GLU A 81 -1.84 -26.15 -1.55
C GLU A 81 -1.79 -25.01 -2.59
N PRO A 82 -2.96 -24.45 -3.00
CA PRO A 82 -3.01 -23.35 -3.93
C PRO A 82 -2.49 -22.06 -3.28
N VAL A 83 -1.84 -21.21 -4.08
CA VAL A 83 -1.51 -19.85 -3.68
C VAL A 83 -2.80 -19.03 -3.70
N ARG A 84 -3.10 -18.37 -2.58
CA ARG A 84 -4.26 -17.48 -2.42
C ARG A 84 -3.78 -16.04 -2.29
N VAL A 85 -4.46 -15.12 -2.98
CA VAL A 85 -4.27 -13.69 -2.73
C VAL A 85 -4.84 -13.37 -1.35
N VAL A 86 -4.04 -12.75 -0.50
CA VAL A 86 -4.47 -12.31 0.82
C VAL A 86 -5.32 -11.05 0.66
N SER A 87 -6.55 -11.07 1.17
CA SER A 87 -7.38 -9.87 1.19
C SER A 87 -6.86 -8.87 2.22
N GLU A 88 -7.13 -7.59 2.04
CA GLU A 88 -6.74 -6.58 3.02
C GLU A 88 -7.33 -6.85 4.41
N ALA A 89 -8.59 -7.28 4.48
CA ALA A 89 -9.24 -7.66 5.73
C ALA A 89 -8.55 -8.84 6.43
N ASP A 90 -8.15 -9.87 5.66
CA ASP A 90 -7.40 -11.01 6.19
C ASP A 90 -6.01 -10.58 6.69
N TRP A 91 -5.35 -9.69 5.96
CA TRP A 91 -4.06 -9.13 6.37
C TRP A 91 -4.21 -8.31 7.65
N GLN A 92 -5.16 -7.39 7.73
CA GLN A 92 -5.40 -6.57 8.93
C GLN A 92 -5.68 -7.45 10.15
N THR A 93 -6.54 -8.46 10.01
CA THR A 93 -6.84 -9.42 11.09
C THR A 93 -5.57 -10.12 11.59
N ARG A 94 -4.68 -10.52 10.68
CA ARG A 94 -3.40 -11.17 11.05
C ARG A 94 -2.40 -10.22 11.70
N ASN A 95 -2.43 -8.93 11.36
CA ASN A 95 -1.45 -7.93 11.80
C ASN A 95 -2.01 -6.95 12.83
N ALA A 96 -3.18 -7.22 13.42
CA ALA A 96 -3.86 -6.31 14.34
C ALA A 96 -3.04 -5.93 15.60
N GLY A 97 -1.98 -6.69 15.92
CA GLY A 97 -1.02 -6.36 17.00
C GLY A 97 0.20 -5.53 16.58
N GLU A 98 0.46 -5.37 15.28
CA GLU A 98 1.61 -4.66 14.73
C GLU A 98 1.13 -3.55 13.77
N GLY A 99 0.85 -2.36 14.32
CA GLY A 99 0.65 -1.14 13.54
C GLY A 99 -0.76 -0.85 13.02
N ALA A 100 -1.81 -1.36 13.67
CA ALA A 100 -3.18 -0.95 13.34
C ALA A 100 -3.35 0.59 13.48
N PRO A 101 -3.93 1.30 12.49
CA PRO A 101 -4.30 2.69 12.69
C PRO A 101 -5.26 2.77 13.88
N PRO A 102 -5.13 3.78 14.76
CA PRO A 102 -6.02 3.90 15.90
C PRO A 102 -7.46 3.93 15.40
N PRO A 103 -8.40 3.25 16.09
CA PRO A 103 -9.80 3.30 15.72
C PRO A 103 -10.22 4.76 15.64
N ALA A 104 -10.90 5.14 14.54
CA ALA A 104 -11.42 6.48 14.35
C ALA A 104 -12.17 6.88 15.61
N GLN A 105 -11.61 7.83 16.36
CA GLN A 105 -12.21 8.30 17.59
C GLN A 105 -13.54 8.90 17.20
N SER A 106 -14.63 8.21 17.55
CA SER A 106 -15.96 8.80 17.51
C SER A 106 -15.89 10.04 18.38
N GLU A 107 -16.08 11.21 17.75
CA GLU A 107 -16.16 12.48 18.43
C GLU A 107 -17.23 12.36 19.52
N ARG A 108 -16.79 12.19 20.77
CA ARG A 108 -17.67 12.42 21.91
C ARG A 108 -17.92 13.91 21.90
N ARG A 109 -19.08 14.32 21.38
CA ARG A 109 -19.68 15.59 21.73
C ARG A 109 -19.71 15.65 23.26
N ILE A 110 -18.92 16.56 23.81
CA ILE A 110 -19.03 16.97 25.19
C ILE A 110 -20.17 18.00 25.17
N ASP A 111 -21.29 17.62 25.79
CA ASP A 111 -22.39 18.52 26.13
C ASP A 111 -22.02 19.41 27.31
#